data_AF-A0A7C2DV76-F1
#
_entry.id   AF-A0A7C2DV76-F1
#
_cell.length_a   1.000
_cell.length_b   1.000
_cell.length_c   1.000
_cell.angle_alpha   90.00
_cell.angle_beta   90.00
_cell.angle_gamma   90.00
#
_symmetry.space_group_name_H-M   'P 1'
#
loop_
_entity.id
_entity.type
_entity.pdbx_description
1 polymer ?
#
loop_
_entity_poly.entity_id
_entity_poly.type
_entity_poly.pdbx_seq_one_letter_code
_entity_poly.pdbx_strand_id
1 'polypeptide(L)'
;MTAGMRKLGWPLVFAAVLALTRVPGLLPPNFSAVYAFVFCAGVFFPGAMAWWLPLGTLAVTDLALTAYYHFGLGYEVLSGPSFAALGLNYLAYAALILLGRCFQPQGSLVWLLGGGLLGAVLFYLITNTASWWFNPFGNPEYTRTLEGWLRALTLGVNGYPPTWEFFRNTLLSSGLFTALFAVAARLTAPAESPAEKEPVPSPAESESPAELEPKESA
;
A
#
# COMPACT_ATOMS: atom_id res chain seq x y z
N MET A 1 -16.85 -10.97 23.06
CA MET A 1 -16.35 -10.50 21.74
C MET A 1 -14.92 -11.00 21.57
N THR A 2 -14.74 -11.95 20.66
CA THR A 2 -13.58 -12.85 20.57
C THR A 2 -12.35 -12.15 20.01
N ALA A 3 -11.15 -12.54 20.45
CA ALA A 3 -9.86 -11.95 20.08
C ALA A 3 -9.62 -11.81 18.55
N GLY A 4 -10.33 -12.59 17.73
CA GLY A 4 -10.34 -12.45 16.27
C GLY A 4 -10.93 -11.12 15.76
N MET A 5 -11.97 -10.58 16.41
CA MET A 5 -12.57 -9.30 16.03
C MET A 5 -11.63 -8.11 16.30
N ARG A 6 -10.80 -8.19 17.36
CA ARG A 6 -9.77 -7.16 17.63
C ARG A 6 -8.64 -7.18 16.59
N LYS A 7 -8.29 -8.35 16.05
CA LYS A 7 -7.27 -8.49 15.00
C LYS A 7 -7.71 -7.94 13.64
N LEU A 8 -9.03 -7.93 13.37
CA LEU A 8 -9.60 -7.45 12.10
C LEU A 8 -10.22 -6.05 12.18
N GLY A 9 -10.40 -5.48 13.37
CA GLY A 9 -11.03 -4.17 13.54
C GLY A 9 -10.29 -3.04 12.81
N TRP A 10 -9.00 -2.86 13.07
CA TRP A 10 -8.24 -1.76 12.49
C TRP A 10 -7.93 -1.92 10.98
N PRO A 11 -7.68 -3.13 10.41
CA PRO A 11 -7.60 -3.30 8.96
C PRO A 11 -8.91 -2.94 8.24
N LEU A 12 -10.07 -3.26 8.86
CA LEU A 12 -11.37 -2.87 8.30
C LEU A 12 -11.59 -1.35 8.34
N VAL A 13 -11.06 -0.64 9.33
CA VAL A 13 -11.07 0.83 9.32
C VAL A 13 -10.30 1.36 8.12
N PHE A 14 -9.15 0.79 7.78
CA PHE A 14 -8.39 1.25 6.61
C PHE A 14 -9.16 0.98 5.31
N ALA A 15 -9.80 -0.19 5.19
CA ALA A 15 -10.69 -0.51 4.08
C ALA A 15 -11.88 0.46 3.98
N ALA A 16 -12.51 0.80 5.10
CA ALA A 16 -13.59 1.78 5.15
C ALA A 16 -13.12 3.18 4.74
N VAL A 17 -11.95 3.63 5.21
CA VAL A 17 -11.34 4.90 4.81
C VAL A 17 -11.08 4.90 3.30
N LEU A 18 -10.51 3.82 2.74
CA LEU A 18 -10.36 3.68 1.30
C LEU A 18 -11.70 3.83 0.59
N ALA A 19 -12.72 3.07 1.00
CA ALA A 19 -14.03 3.09 0.35
C ALA A 19 -14.67 4.48 0.38
N LEU A 20 -14.59 5.17 1.52
CA LEU A 20 -15.10 6.53 1.67
C LEU A 20 -14.37 7.51 0.73
N THR A 21 -13.04 7.44 0.65
CA THR A 21 -12.27 8.33 -0.24
C THR A 21 -12.55 8.12 -1.73
N ARG A 22 -13.27 7.05 -2.10
CA ARG A 22 -13.64 6.75 -3.48
C ARG A 22 -15.08 7.15 -3.82
N VAL A 23 -15.85 7.70 -2.88
CA VAL A 23 -17.20 8.22 -3.16
C VAL A 23 -17.11 9.40 -4.13
N PRO A 24 -17.77 9.35 -5.30
CA PRO A 24 -17.74 10.43 -6.29
C PRO A 24 -18.13 11.78 -5.67
N GLY A 25 -17.29 12.80 -5.89
CA GLY A 25 -17.54 14.16 -5.41
C GLY A 25 -17.16 14.43 -3.94
N LEU A 26 -16.78 13.41 -3.15
CA LEU A 26 -16.39 13.63 -1.74
C LEU A 26 -15.02 14.32 -1.61
N LEU A 27 -14.06 13.94 -2.45
CA LEU A 27 -12.69 14.45 -2.45
C LEU A 27 -12.30 14.89 -3.87
N PRO A 28 -11.26 15.75 -4.01
CA PRO A 28 -10.75 16.13 -5.32
C PRO A 28 -10.36 14.91 -6.18
N PRO A 29 -10.41 15.03 -7.53
CA PRO A 29 -10.02 13.94 -8.41
C PRO A 29 -8.64 13.36 -8.09
N ASN A 30 -8.53 12.03 -8.01
CA ASN A 30 -7.31 11.31 -7.64
C ASN A 30 -6.74 11.63 -6.24
N PHE A 31 -7.48 12.33 -5.38
CA PHE A 31 -7.14 12.44 -3.96
C PHE A 31 -7.81 11.30 -3.20
N SER A 32 -7.08 10.21 -2.93
CA SER A 32 -7.64 9.00 -2.32
C SER A 32 -6.63 8.25 -1.46
N ALA A 33 -7.14 7.42 -0.55
CA ALA A 33 -6.32 6.51 0.27
C ALA A 33 -5.86 5.25 -0.48
N VAL A 34 -6.24 5.06 -1.75
CA VAL A 34 -5.93 3.85 -2.55
C VAL A 34 -4.47 3.43 -2.45
N TYR A 35 -3.56 4.29 -2.88
CA TYR A 35 -2.14 3.94 -3.01
C TYR A 35 -1.47 3.76 -1.65
N ALA A 36 -1.80 4.62 -0.69
CA ALA A 36 -1.37 4.47 0.69
C ALA A 36 -1.85 3.14 1.28
N PHE A 37 -3.10 2.76 1.03
CA PHE A 37 -3.67 1.54 1.61
C PHE A 37 -3.04 0.28 1.02
N VAL A 38 -2.86 0.20 -0.30
CA VAL A 38 -2.20 -0.97 -0.93
C VAL A 38 -0.74 -1.11 -0.46
N PHE A 39 -0.01 0.01 -0.35
CA PHE A 39 1.35 0.02 0.19
C PHE A 39 1.35 -0.42 1.66
N CYS A 40 0.56 0.26 2.52
CA CYS A 40 0.49 -0.03 3.95
C CYS A 40 -0.05 -1.44 4.25
N ALA A 41 -0.91 -2.00 3.40
CA ALA A 41 -1.33 -3.40 3.51
C ALA A 41 -0.13 -4.34 3.34
N GLY A 42 0.75 -4.06 2.37
CA GLY A 42 2.02 -4.76 2.20
C GLY A 42 2.90 -4.68 3.46
N VAL A 43 2.98 -3.50 4.09
CA VAL A 43 3.78 -3.28 5.31
C VAL A 43 3.18 -4.02 6.51
N PHE A 44 1.91 -3.77 6.83
CA PHE A 44 1.36 -4.07 8.16
C PHE A 44 0.51 -5.34 8.23
N PHE A 45 -0.02 -5.83 7.11
CA PHE A 45 -0.95 -6.96 7.13
C PHE A 45 -0.22 -8.30 6.89
N PRO A 46 -0.45 -9.32 7.74
CA PRO A 46 0.17 -10.62 7.57
C PRO A 46 -0.42 -11.43 6.41
N GLY A 47 0.42 -12.28 5.81
CA GLY A 47 0.02 -13.35 4.90
C GLY A 47 -0.87 -12.88 3.74
N ALA A 48 -1.96 -13.61 3.51
CA ALA A 48 -2.92 -13.34 2.46
C ALA A 48 -3.75 -12.05 2.68
N MET A 49 -3.82 -11.53 3.92
CA MET A 49 -4.63 -10.35 4.23
C MET A 49 -4.13 -9.08 3.54
N ALA A 50 -2.82 -8.95 3.32
CA ALA A 50 -2.30 -7.84 2.51
C ALA A 50 -2.73 -7.87 1.06
N TRP A 51 -3.32 -8.97 0.58
CA TRP A 51 -3.78 -9.13 -0.79
C TRP A 51 -5.30 -8.99 -0.85
N TRP A 52 -6.02 -9.91 -0.19
CA TRP A 52 -7.48 -9.97 -0.35
C TRP A 52 -8.17 -8.74 0.21
N LEU A 53 -7.66 -8.13 1.29
CA LEU A 53 -8.32 -7.00 1.91
C LEU A 53 -8.23 -5.72 1.05
N PRO A 54 -7.04 -5.23 0.67
CA PRO A 54 -6.97 -4.04 -0.18
C PRO A 54 -7.53 -4.31 -1.59
N LEU A 55 -7.20 -5.43 -2.23
CA LEU A 55 -7.66 -5.71 -3.60
C LEU A 55 -9.16 -6.02 -3.64
N GLY A 56 -9.70 -6.68 -2.62
CA GLY A 56 -11.13 -6.93 -2.47
C GLY A 56 -11.90 -5.64 -2.21
N THR A 57 -11.38 -4.74 -1.36
CA THR A 57 -12.00 -3.42 -1.15
C THR A 57 -12.00 -2.62 -2.45
N LEU A 58 -10.87 -2.60 -3.17
CA LEU A 58 -10.78 -2.00 -4.49
C LEU A 58 -11.80 -2.59 -5.45
N ALA A 59 -11.92 -3.92 -5.53
CA ALA A 59 -12.85 -4.58 -6.44
C ALA A 59 -14.30 -4.23 -6.16
N VAL A 60 -14.70 -4.26 -4.89
CA VAL A 60 -16.05 -3.85 -4.48
C VAL A 60 -16.31 -2.39 -4.83
N THR A 61 -15.36 -1.49 -4.55
CA THR A 61 -15.51 -0.07 -4.90
C THR A 61 -15.48 0.18 -6.41
N ASP A 62 -14.71 -0.60 -7.19
CA ASP A 62 -14.68 -0.51 -8.65
C ASP A 62 -15.99 -1.00 -9.27
N LEU A 63 -16.61 -2.04 -8.73
CA LEU A 63 -17.95 -2.48 -9.13
C LEU A 63 -18.99 -1.39 -8.84
N ALA A 64 -18.94 -0.77 -7.66
CA ALA A 64 -19.83 0.32 -7.30
C ALA A 64 -19.64 1.56 -8.20
N LEU A 65 -18.39 1.94 -8.48
CA LEU A 65 -18.06 3.03 -9.40
C LEU A 65 -18.49 2.71 -10.83
N THR A 66 -18.27 1.48 -11.29
CA THR A 66 -18.71 1.03 -12.62
C THR A 66 -20.21 1.13 -12.74
N ALA A 67 -20.97 0.67 -11.74
CA ALA A 67 -22.42 0.81 -11.72
C ALA A 67 -22.85 2.29 -11.72
N TYR A 68 -22.21 3.13 -10.90
CA TYR A 68 -22.48 4.57 -10.85
C TYR A 68 -22.24 5.26 -12.20
N TYR A 69 -21.09 5.04 -12.82
CA TYR A 69 -20.75 5.68 -14.10
C TYR A 69 -21.58 5.12 -15.26
N HIS A 70 -21.82 3.81 -15.29
CA HIS A 70 -22.56 3.18 -16.37
C HIS A 70 -24.06 3.50 -16.29
N PHE A 71 -24.71 3.18 -15.17
CA PHE A 71 -26.15 3.34 -15.03
C PHE A 71 -26.56 4.75 -14.62
N GLY A 72 -25.73 5.46 -13.85
CA GLY A 72 -26.04 6.81 -13.37
C GLY A 72 -25.69 7.91 -14.36
N LEU A 73 -24.58 7.77 -15.10
CA LEU A 73 -24.07 8.82 -16.01
C LEU A 73 -24.04 8.39 -17.49
N GLY A 74 -24.35 7.12 -17.81
CA GLY A 74 -24.36 6.63 -19.20
C GLY A 74 -22.98 6.49 -19.82
N TYR A 75 -21.91 6.42 -19.02
CA TYR A 75 -20.55 6.30 -19.54
C TYR A 75 -20.24 4.87 -20.02
N GLU A 76 -19.45 4.76 -21.08
CA GLU A 76 -19.02 3.49 -21.64
C GLU A 76 -17.82 2.90 -20.88
N VAL A 77 -18.08 2.43 -19.65
CA VAL A 77 -17.07 1.87 -18.74
C VAL A 77 -16.98 0.33 -18.78
N LEU A 78 -17.89 -0.33 -19.51
CA LEU A 78 -17.97 -1.79 -19.66
C LEU A 78 -17.46 -2.25 -21.03
N SER A 79 -16.29 -1.76 -21.44
CA SER A 79 -15.66 -2.09 -22.73
C SER A 79 -14.34 -2.85 -22.55
N GLY A 80 -13.91 -3.59 -23.58
CA GLY A 80 -12.63 -4.31 -23.57
C GLY A 80 -11.43 -3.42 -23.19
N PRO A 81 -11.28 -2.21 -23.77
CA PRO A 81 -10.28 -1.22 -23.36
C PRO A 81 -10.35 -0.85 -21.87
N SER A 82 -11.55 -0.63 -21.33
CA SER A 82 -11.75 -0.29 -19.91
C SER A 82 -11.30 -1.43 -18.99
N PHE A 83 -11.62 -2.68 -19.33
CA PHE A 83 -11.15 -3.84 -18.57
C PHE A 83 -9.63 -4.03 -18.67
N ALA A 84 -9.02 -3.78 -19.83
CA ALA A 84 -7.58 -3.83 -19.99
C ALA A 84 -6.87 -2.77 -19.13
N ALA A 85 -7.37 -1.53 -19.15
CA ALA A 85 -6.85 -0.44 -18.30
C ALA A 85 -7.02 -0.76 -16.80
N LEU A 86 -8.18 -1.30 -16.40
CA LEU A 86 -8.41 -1.73 -15.03
C LEU A 86 -7.45 -2.85 -14.61
N GLY A 87 -7.21 -3.85 -15.47
CA GLY A 87 -6.25 -4.90 -15.23
C GLY A 87 -4.83 -4.38 -14.99
N LEU A 88 -4.39 -3.40 -15.79
CA LEU A 88 -3.09 -2.73 -15.61
C LEU A 88 -3.00 -2.00 -14.26
N ASN A 89 -4.08 -1.35 -13.82
CA ASN A 89 -4.13 -0.73 -12.49
C ASN A 89 -3.98 -1.77 -11.38
N TYR A 90 -4.62 -2.95 -11.51
CA TYR A 90 -4.48 -4.03 -10.53
C TYR A 90 -3.08 -4.63 -10.46
N LEU A 91 -2.39 -4.73 -11.59
CA LEU A 91 -0.98 -5.12 -11.62
C LEU A 91 -0.10 -4.09 -10.90
N ALA A 92 -0.37 -2.79 -11.09
CA ALA A 92 0.33 -1.74 -10.37
C ALA A 92 0.01 -1.78 -8.85
N TYR A 93 -1.23 -2.04 -8.45
CA TYR A 93 -1.58 -2.23 -7.03
C TYR A 93 -0.85 -3.42 -6.41
N ALA A 94 -0.76 -4.54 -7.11
CA ALA A 94 0.04 -5.70 -6.68
C ALA A 94 1.51 -5.32 -6.50
N ALA A 95 2.10 -4.55 -7.42
CA ALA A 95 3.45 -4.05 -7.29
C ALA A 95 3.64 -3.16 -6.05
N LEU A 96 2.67 -2.31 -5.70
CA LEU A 96 2.71 -1.49 -4.49
C LEU A 96 2.59 -2.32 -3.20
N ILE A 97 1.80 -3.40 -3.20
CA ILE A 97 1.74 -4.35 -2.08
C ILE A 97 3.12 -5.01 -1.90
N LEU A 98 3.73 -5.46 -3.00
CA LEU A 98 5.07 -6.05 -2.97
C LEU A 98 6.13 -5.04 -2.51
N LEU A 99 6.05 -3.78 -2.94
CA LEU A 99 6.89 -2.70 -2.43
C LEU A 99 6.74 -2.56 -0.92
N GLY A 100 5.51 -2.55 -0.41
CA GLY A 100 5.23 -2.48 1.03
C GLY A 100 5.87 -3.64 1.81
N ARG A 101 5.97 -4.83 1.21
CA ARG A 101 6.64 -5.99 1.82
C ARG A 101 8.14 -5.83 1.99
N CYS A 102 8.76 -4.87 1.31
CA CYS A 102 10.17 -4.51 1.52
C CYS A 102 10.38 -3.62 2.77
N PHE A 103 9.31 -3.19 3.45
CA PHE A 103 9.37 -2.30 4.62
C PHE A 103 9.00 -3.04 5.90
N GLN A 104 9.62 -2.64 7.00
CA GLN A 104 9.32 -3.17 8.33
C GLN A 104 8.21 -2.35 9.00
N PRO A 105 7.20 -2.98 9.63
CA PRO A 105 6.15 -2.30 10.40
C PRO A 105 6.68 -1.32 11.46
N GLN A 106 7.81 -1.65 12.08
CA GLN A 106 8.47 -0.87 13.13
C GLN A 106 9.37 0.24 12.57
N GLY A 107 9.54 0.32 11.24
CA GLY A 107 10.34 1.35 10.60
C GLY A 107 9.85 2.77 10.92
N SER A 108 10.74 3.75 10.93
CA SER A 108 10.41 5.14 11.30
C SER A 108 9.29 5.72 10.44
N LEU A 109 8.53 6.69 10.98
CA LEU A 109 7.43 7.30 10.24
C LEU A 109 7.89 7.93 8.92
N VAL A 110 9.06 8.58 8.92
CA VAL A 110 9.67 9.16 7.71
C VAL A 110 9.99 8.08 6.67
N TRP A 111 10.49 6.92 7.10
CA TRP A 111 10.78 5.80 6.20
C TRP A 111 9.50 5.26 5.56
N LEU A 112 8.45 5.07 6.35
CA LEU A 112 7.15 4.61 5.86
C LEU A 112 6.51 5.63 4.90
N LEU A 113 6.58 6.92 5.24
CA LEU A 113 6.16 8.02 4.37
C LEU A 113 6.91 8.01 3.04
N GLY A 114 8.23 7.84 3.07
CA GLY A 114 9.05 7.71 1.87
C GLY A 114 8.59 6.54 0.99
N GLY A 115 8.28 5.39 1.58
CA GLY A 115 7.73 4.24 0.86
C GLY A 115 6.36 4.49 0.23
N GLY A 116 5.45 5.16 0.96
CA GLY A 116 4.13 5.53 0.43
C GLY A 116 4.21 6.53 -0.73
N LEU A 117 5.09 7.53 -0.63
CA LEU A 117 5.36 8.47 -1.71
C LEU A 117 6.02 7.79 -2.91
N LEU A 118 6.99 6.90 -2.68
CA LEU A 118 7.58 6.09 -3.74
C LEU A 118 6.52 5.23 -4.45
N GLY A 119 5.60 4.62 -3.70
CA GLY A 119 4.47 3.88 -4.26
C GLY A 119 3.61 4.74 -5.20
N ALA A 120 3.30 5.99 -4.80
CA ALA A 120 2.58 6.94 -5.65
C ALA A 120 3.34 7.27 -6.95
N VAL A 121 4.66 7.53 -6.86
CA VAL A 121 5.52 7.77 -8.02
C VAL A 121 5.54 6.57 -8.96
N LEU A 122 5.74 5.36 -8.43
CA LEU A 122 5.77 4.14 -9.22
C LEU A 122 4.43 3.87 -9.90
N PHE A 123 3.31 3.99 -9.17
CA PHE A 123 1.99 3.83 -9.76
C PHE A 123 1.78 4.82 -10.91
N TYR A 124 2.11 6.09 -10.70
CA TYR A 124 1.98 7.12 -11.73
C TYR A 124 2.81 6.80 -12.97
N LEU A 125 4.09 6.46 -12.81
CA LEU A 125 4.97 6.11 -13.92
C LEU A 125 4.50 4.86 -14.66
N ILE A 126 4.15 3.79 -13.93
CA ILE A 126 3.72 2.52 -14.53
C ILE A 126 2.44 2.72 -15.34
N THR A 127 1.42 3.35 -14.74
CA THR A 127 0.10 3.47 -15.37
C THR A 127 0.11 4.41 -16.57
N ASN A 128 0.79 5.55 -16.49
CA ASN A 128 0.90 6.46 -17.65
C ASN A 128 1.76 5.86 -18.76
N THR A 129 2.83 5.14 -18.42
CA THR A 129 3.63 4.40 -19.41
C THR A 129 2.81 3.30 -20.07
N ALA A 130 1.97 2.59 -19.32
CA ALA A 130 1.08 1.57 -19.87
C ALA A 130 -0.01 2.17 -20.77
N SER A 131 -0.61 3.30 -20.37
CA SER A 131 -1.56 4.05 -21.21
C SER A 131 -0.92 4.50 -22.52
N TRP A 132 0.31 5.00 -22.47
CA TRP A 132 1.07 5.38 -23.66
C TRP A 132 1.40 4.19 -24.56
N TRP A 133 1.95 3.12 -23.97
CA TRP A 133 2.47 1.98 -24.72
C TRP A 133 1.36 1.13 -25.33
N PHE A 134 0.36 0.75 -24.53
CA PHE A 134 -0.73 -0.12 -24.98
C PHE A 134 -1.83 0.67 -25.69
N ASN A 135 -1.99 1.96 -25.36
CA ASN A 135 -3.02 2.86 -25.90
C ASN A 135 -4.39 2.19 -26.13
N PRO A 136 -5.00 1.62 -25.07
CA PRO A 136 -6.18 0.77 -25.20
C PRO A 136 -7.39 1.49 -25.83
N PHE A 137 -7.44 2.82 -25.72
CA PHE A 137 -8.51 3.67 -26.26
C PHE A 137 -8.16 4.32 -27.60
N GLY A 138 -6.98 4.04 -28.18
CA GLY A 138 -6.58 4.57 -29.49
C GLY A 138 -6.39 6.10 -29.52
N ASN A 139 -5.96 6.70 -28.40
CA ASN A 139 -5.78 8.15 -28.32
C ASN A 139 -4.66 8.62 -29.26
N PRO A 140 -4.90 9.60 -30.16
CA PRO A 140 -3.89 10.07 -31.11
C PRO A 140 -2.69 10.75 -30.43
N GLU A 141 -2.87 11.25 -29.21
CA GLU A 141 -1.83 11.89 -28.40
C GLU A 141 -0.73 10.91 -27.97
N TYR A 142 -1.04 9.63 -27.85
CA TYR A 142 -0.12 8.59 -27.35
C TYR A 142 0.63 7.92 -28.49
N THR A 143 1.34 8.71 -29.28
CA THR A 143 2.30 8.20 -30.26
C THR A 143 3.46 7.51 -29.55
N ARG A 144 3.94 6.36 -30.03
CA ARG A 144 5.06 5.59 -29.41
C ARG A 144 6.44 6.25 -29.65
N THR A 145 6.55 7.50 -29.24
CA THR A 145 7.73 8.35 -29.29
C THR A 145 8.04 8.90 -27.89
N LEU A 146 9.23 9.48 -27.71
CA LEU A 146 9.58 10.16 -26.46
C LEU A 146 8.60 11.29 -26.14
N GLU A 147 8.16 12.05 -27.15
CA GLU A 147 7.18 13.12 -26.99
C GLU A 147 5.84 12.58 -26.49
N GLY A 148 5.33 11.50 -27.10
CA GLY A 148 4.08 10.88 -26.66
C GLY A 148 4.15 10.32 -25.23
N TRP A 149 5.32 9.79 -24.82
CA TRP A 149 5.53 9.34 -23.45
C TRP A 149 5.55 10.51 -22.46
N LEU A 150 6.29 11.58 -22.76
CA LEU A 150 6.31 12.80 -21.96
C LEU A 150 4.91 13.43 -21.87
N ARG A 151 4.15 13.39 -22.96
CA ARG A 151 2.75 13.84 -22.98
C ARG A 151 1.88 13.03 -22.05
N ALA A 152 1.98 11.69 -22.06
CA ALA A 152 1.26 10.85 -21.10
C ALA A 152 1.64 11.18 -19.64
N LEU A 153 2.91 11.49 -19.38
CA LEU A 153 3.42 11.88 -18.06
C LEU A 153 3.17 13.35 -17.66
N THR A 154 2.45 14.14 -18.45
CA THR A 154 2.23 15.55 -18.12
C THR A 154 0.81 15.99 -18.43
N LEU A 155 0.45 16.00 -19.71
CA LEU A 155 -0.78 16.58 -20.22
C LEU A 155 -1.89 15.55 -20.41
N GLY A 156 -1.55 14.31 -20.74
CA GLY A 156 -2.52 13.28 -21.10
C GLY A 156 -3.26 13.57 -22.42
N VAL A 157 -4.51 13.11 -22.46
CA VAL A 157 -5.44 13.23 -23.60
C VAL A 157 -6.15 14.57 -23.55
N ASN A 158 -6.38 15.19 -24.72
CA ASN A 158 -7.12 16.45 -24.79
C ASN A 158 -8.56 16.29 -24.28
N GLY A 159 -9.10 17.34 -23.64
CA GLY A 159 -10.45 17.32 -23.08
C GLY A 159 -10.57 16.72 -21.68
N TYR A 160 -9.47 16.19 -21.14
CA TYR A 160 -9.37 15.72 -19.75
C TYR A 160 -8.39 16.59 -18.94
N PRO A 161 -8.51 16.61 -17.60
CA PRO A 161 -7.51 17.25 -16.76
C PRO A 161 -6.11 16.64 -17.00
N PRO A 162 -5.05 17.44 -16.90
CA PRO A 162 -3.70 16.97 -17.17
C PRO A 162 -3.23 15.97 -16.11
N THR A 163 -2.45 14.96 -16.54
CA THR A 163 -2.05 13.85 -15.66
C THR A 163 -1.13 14.30 -14.53
N TRP A 164 -0.41 15.42 -14.68
CA TRP A 164 0.39 15.97 -13.58
C TRP A 164 -0.46 16.43 -12.39
N GLU A 165 -1.71 16.88 -12.62
CA GLU A 165 -2.61 17.25 -11.52
C GLU A 165 -3.06 16.02 -10.74
N PHE A 166 -3.30 14.91 -11.44
CA PHE A 166 -3.59 13.63 -10.83
C PHE A 166 -2.40 13.15 -10.01
N PHE A 167 -1.18 13.28 -10.54
CA PHE A 167 0.03 12.93 -9.82
C PHE A 167 0.19 13.75 -8.53
N ARG A 168 -0.01 15.07 -8.60
CA ARG A 168 0.05 15.96 -7.42
C ARG A 168 -0.93 15.50 -6.34
N ASN A 169 -2.19 15.25 -6.70
CA ASN A 169 -3.21 14.85 -5.74
C ASN A 169 -2.91 13.47 -5.14
N THR A 170 -2.46 12.53 -5.96
CA THR A 170 -2.01 11.20 -5.56
C THR A 170 -0.81 11.25 -4.61
N LEU A 171 0.19 12.09 -4.87
CA LEU A 171 1.34 12.28 -3.97
C LEU A 171 0.90 12.80 -2.60
N LEU A 172 0.07 13.86 -2.59
CA LEU A 172 -0.40 14.48 -1.37
C LEU A 172 -1.26 13.51 -0.54
N SER A 173 -2.20 12.82 -1.17
CA SER A 173 -3.07 11.87 -0.48
C SER A 173 -2.28 10.64 -0.02
N SER A 174 -1.35 10.12 -0.82
CA SER A 174 -0.48 9.01 -0.40
C SER A 174 0.34 9.37 0.83
N GLY A 175 1.00 10.54 0.84
CA GLY A 175 1.74 11.00 2.01
C GLY A 175 0.86 11.10 3.24
N LEU A 176 -0.30 11.76 3.12
CA LEU A 176 -1.25 11.91 4.22
C LEU A 176 -1.75 10.57 4.76
N PHE A 177 -2.30 9.71 3.91
CA PHE A 177 -2.91 8.46 4.34
C PHE A 177 -1.86 7.44 4.80
N THR A 178 -0.66 7.41 4.23
CA THR A 178 0.43 6.58 4.74
C THR A 178 0.83 7.00 6.15
N ALA A 179 0.89 8.30 6.45
CA ALA A 179 1.14 8.78 7.81
C ALA A 179 0.02 8.32 8.77
N LEU A 180 -1.24 8.57 8.40
CA LEU A 180 -2.40 8.22 9.21
C LEU A 180 -2.46 6.71 9.49
N PHE A 181 -2.25 5.89 8.46
CA PHE A 181 -2.23 4.44 8.59
C PHE A 181 -1.05 3.94 9.42
N ALA A 182 0.15 4.49 9.24
CA ALA A 182 1.30 4.12 10.06
C ALA A 182 1.09 4.45 11.54
N VAL A 183 0.52 5.63 11.85
CA VAL A 183 0.19 6.01 13.23
C VAL A 183 -0.91 5.12 13.80
N ALA A 184 -1.99 4.90 13.06
CA ALA A 184 -3.09 4.04 13.50
C ALA A 184 -2.61 2.60 13.77
N ALA A 185 -1.81 2.03 12.87
CA ALA A 185 -1.24 0.69 13.04
C ALA A 185 -0.44 0.59 14.35
N ARG A 186 0.39 1.59 14.66
CA ARG A 186 1.18 1.66 15.91
C ARG A 186 0.30 1.76 17.15
N LEU A 187 -0.75 2.58 17.12
CA LEU A 187 -1.68 2.73 18.25
C LEU A 187 -2.51 1.46 18.52
N THR A 188 -2.68 0.63 17.49
CA THR A 188 -3.43 -0.63 17.57
C THR A 188 -2.56 -1.87 17.76
N ALA A 189 -1.23 -1.71 17.69
CA ALA A 189 -0.29 -2.79 17.96
C ALA A 189 -0.44 -3.25 19.42
N PRO A 190 -0.49 -4.56 19.70
CA PRO A 190 -0.43 -5.05 21.08
C PRO A 190 0.83 -4.46 21.74
N ALA A 191 0.67 -3.85 22.91
CA ALA A 191 1.83 -3.39 23.68
C ALA A 191 2.75 -4.60 23.91
N GLU A 192 3.99 -4.55 23.40
CA GLU A 192 5.02 -5.49 23.81
C GLU A 192 5.15 -5.37 25.32
N SER A 193 4.79 -6.43 26.04
CA SER A 193 4.97 -6.51 27.48
C SER A 193 6.49 -6.42 27.75
N PRO A 194 6.96 -5.51 28.63
CA PRO A 194 8.37 -5.42 29.00
C PRO A 194 8.96 -6.70 29.64
N ALA A 195 8.15 -7.73 29.86
CA ALA A 195 8.51 -8.95 30.58
C ALA A 195 9.40 -9.94 29.80
N GLU A 196 9.67 -9.73 28.50
CA GLU A 196 10.50 -10.66 27.71
C GLU A 196 12.00 -10.30 27.69
N LYS A 197 12.40 -9.29 28.47
CA LYS A 197 13.81 -9.00 28.80
C LYS A 197 14.13 -9.40 30.25
N GLU A 198 13.85 -10.65 30.62
CA GLU A 198 14.59 -11.23 31.74
C GLU A 198 15.95 -11.72 31.22
N PRO A 199 17.09 -11.26 31.78
CA PRO A 199 18.39 -11.75 31.38
C PRO A 199 18.50 -13.22 31.79
N VAL A 200 18.63 -14.10 30.81
CA VAL A 200 19.00 -15.50 31.05
C VAL A 200 20.34 -15.51 31.82
N PRO A 201 20.43 -16.11 33.02
CA PRO A 201 21.70 -16.22 33.72
C PRO A 201 22.64 -17.12 32.91
N SER A 202 23.85 -16.64 32.66
CA SER A 202 24.92 -17.40 32.01
C SER A 202 25.39 -18.53 32.94
N PRO A 203 25.44 -19.80 32.51
CA PRO A 203 26.05 -20.87 33.27
C PRO A 203 27.55 -20.91 32.97
N ALA A 204 28.31 -20.00 33.58
CA ALA A 204 29.77 -20.00 33.49
C ALA A 204 30.40 -19.42 34.75
N GLU A 205 30.14 -20.05 35.91
CA GLU A 205 30.97 -19.86 37.10
C GLU A 205 30.83 -21.04 38.07
N SER A 206 31.27 -22.21 37.63
CA SER A 206 31.60 -23.29 38.56
C SER A 206 32.66 -24.18 37.91
N GLU A 207 33.93 -23.83 38.14
CA GLU A 207 35.13 -24.69 38.14
C GLU A 207 36.34 -23.76 38.08
N SER A 208 37.01 -23.46 39.19
CA SER A 208 38.20 -24.16 39.74
C SER A 208 38.95 -23.12 40.61
N PRO A 209 39.91 -23.41 41.53
CA PRO A 209 40.58 -24.68 41.87
C PRO A 209 40.64 -24.99 43.39
N ALA A 210 40.55 -26.27 43.77
CA ALA A 210 41.04 -26.73 45.06
C ALA A 210 42.10 -27.82 44.82
N GLU A 211 43.34 -27.35 44.68
CA GLU A 211 44.55 -28.13 44.85
C GLU A 211 44.66 -28.55 46.33
N LEU A 212 44.88 -29.84 46.59
CA LEU A 212 45.70 -30.41 47.69
C LEU A 212 45.44 -31.93 47.83
N GLU A 213 46.26 -32.73 47.16
CA GLU A 213 46.78 -34.01 47.68
C GLU A 213 48.33 -33.86 47.76
N PRO A 214 49.08 -34.61 48.60
CA PRO A 214 48.75 -35.92 49.17
C PRO A 214 49.07 -36.09 50.68
N LYS A 215 48.41 -37.06 51.33
CA LYS A 215 48.99 -37.76 52.48
C LYS A 215 48.95 -39.27 52.21
N GLU A 216 50.13 -39.79 51.93
CA GLU A 216 50.43 -41.22 51.87
C GLU A 216 50.49 -41.79 53.31
N SER A 217 50.17 -43.07 53.39
CA SER A 217 49.92 -43.93 54.55
C SER A 217 51.15 -44.36 55.35
N ALA A 218 50.89 -44.75 56.61
CA ALA A 218 51.61 -45.74 57.44
C ALA A 218 53.07 -45.47 57.87
#